data_AF-A0AAW0APZ0-F1
#
_entry.id   AF-A0AAW0APZ0-F1
#
_cell.length_a   1.000
_cell.length_b   1.000
_cell.length_c   1.000
_cell.angle_alpha   90.00
_cell.angle_beta   90.00
_cell.angle_gamma   90.00
#
_symmetry.space_group_name_H-M   'P 1'
#
loop_
_entity.id
_entity.type
_entity.pdbx_description
1 polymer ?
#
loop_
_entity_poly.entity_id
_entity_poly.type
_entity_poly.pdbx_seq_one_letter_code
_entity_poly.pdbx_strand_id
1 'polypeptide(L)'
;MSIIYPCLPKQLLDSLKKDPVISVANSFTFQTQFEDFRRRVVLRGDAPERVTINSCALFDTRDFSHFFDDDPLCSIVQGISQFREIDHKTYLHAAAFNEDVPATYELIRLGIDKDGKDKDGATALFVALAKLVLWRFIPKVLSNGEPLSYTTNKIKCLVRVVTLLVEQHADVNGGAYGFIPVTLAAMAAQWDIVQLLIKHGASTEDFTCLPEDERRFRTIMSCTPRPKPRPPRPCLCWSGKFLSECHAAGAQPYPDDFLCGCGKTKTHKDCCKKRGLVFEESWNTRRGCITSMQARVGIDIDDSLVPSGLKERYVEGSETMRSVIKGMTVESWEAWAPLYNHPFFNF
;
A
#
# COMPACT_ATOMS: atom_id res chain seq x y z
N MET A 1 -5.56 17.31 -20.54
CA MET A 1 -4.79 16.51 -19.56
C MET A 1 -5.70 16.24 -18.37
N SER A 2 -5.86 14.99 -17.94
CA SER A 2 -6.60 14.66 -16.73
C SER A 2 -5.88 15.22 -15.51
N ILE A 3 -6.59 15.90 -14.61
CA ILE A 3 -6.02 16.37 -13.34
C ILE A 3 -5.80 15.14 -12.45
N ILE A 4 -4.60 15.01 -11.88
CA ILE A 4 -4.18 13.88 -11.06
C ILE A 4 -4.19 14.30 -9.59
N TYR A 5 -4.76 13.46 -8.74
CA TYR A 5 -4.91 13.72 -7.31
C TYR A 5 -4.32 12.56 -6.51
N PRO A 6 -2.98 12.57 -6.28
CA PRO A 6 -2.35 11.55 -5.48
C PRO A 6 -2.98 11.46 -4.09
N CYS A 7 -3.25 10.26 -3.62
CA CYS A 7 -3.68 9.98 -2.25
C CYS A 7 -2.48 10.01 -1.30
N LEU A 8 -1.67 11.06 -1.36
CA LEU A 8 -0.50 11.28 -0.51
C LEU A 8 -0.54 12.70 0.07
N PRO A 9 -0.15 12.89 1.35
CA PRO A 9 -0.09 14.22 1.93
C PRO A 9 0.87 15.13 1.16
N LYS A 10 0.49 16.39 0.99
CA LYS A 10 1.30 17.38 0.26
C LYS A 10 2.72 17.50 0.81
N GLN A 11 2.89 17.48 2.13
CA GLN A 11 4.21 17.54 2.77
C GLN A 11 5.13 16.39 2.35
N LEU A 12 4.59 15.15 2.31
CA LEU A 12 5.35 13.99 1.84
C LEU A 12 5.72 14.15 0.37
N LEU A 13 4.76 14.51 -0.48
CA LEU A 13 5.02 14.75 -1.91
C LEU A 13 6.10 15.81 -2.14
N ASP A 14 6.04 16.92 -1.40
CA ASP A 14 7.03 17.98 -1.49
C ASP A 14 8.42 17.53 -1.00
N SER A 15 8.49 16.68 0.03
CA SER A 15 9.77 16.07 0.44
C SER A 15 10.33 15.11 -0.61
N LEU A 16 9.48 14.29 -1.24
CA LEU A 16 9.88 13.35 -2.28
C LEU A 16 10.40 14.09 -3.51
N LYS A 17 9.78 15.22 -3.88
CA LYS A 17 10.22 16.07 -5.00
C LYS A 17 11.55 16.77 -4.77
N LYS A 18 11.89 17.07 -3.51
CA LYS A 18 13.17 17.71 -3.14
C LYS A 18 14.32 16.72 -3.04
N ASP A 19 14.02 15.42 -2.98
CA ASP A 19 15.01 14.39 -2.81
C ASP A 19 15.75 14.14 -4.15
N PRO A 20 17.09 14.36 -4.21
CA PRO A 20 17.85 14.23 -5.45
C PRO A 20 17.96 12.78 -5.94
N VAL A 21 17.59 11.79 -5.12
CA VAL A 21 17.62 10.37 -5.47
C VAL A 21 16.33 9.92 -6.15
N ILE A 22 15.19 10.55 -5.83
CA ILE A 22 13.88 10.12 -6.32
C ILE A 22 13.49 10.86 -7.59
N SER A 23 13.22 10.11 -8.67
CA SER A 23 12.55 10.67 -9.84
C SER A 23 11.03 10.63 -9.66
N VAL A 24 10.46 11.69 -9.08
CA VAL A 24 9.00 11.82 -8.91
C VAL A 24 8.27 11.90 -10.25
N ALA A 25 8.90 12.51 -11.26
CA ALA A 25 8.31 12.68 -12.59
C ALA A 25 8.01 11.35 -13.30
N ASN A 26 8.79 10.30 -13.01
CA ASN A 26 8.64 8.99 -13.63
C ASN A 26 7.71 8.05 -12.84
N SER A 27 7.22 8.49 -11.68
CA SER A 27 6.41 7.64 -10.80
C SER A 27 5.02 7.37 -11.39
N PHE A 28 4.51 6.15 -11.20
CA PHE A 28 3.14 5.78 -11.53
C PHE A 28 2.12 6.69 -10.83
N THR A 29 2.49 7.25 -9.67
CA THR A 29 1.67 8.22 -8.94
C THR A 29 1.27 9.44 -9.80
N PHE A 30 1.98 9.74 -10.89
CA PHE A 30 1.63 10.87 -11.77
C PHE A 30 1.21 10.45 -13.17
N GLN A 31 0.85 9.18 -13.36
CA GLN A 31 0.39 8.65 -14.64
C GLN A 31 -1.14 8.51 -14.67
N THR A 32 -1.74 8.77 -15.84
CA THR A 32 -3.19 8.69 -16.06
C THR A 32 -3.74 7.29 -15.81
N GLN A 33 -3.01 6.23 -16.17
CA GLN A 33 -3.45 4.86 -15.96
C GLN A 33 -3.57 4.50 -14.47
N PHE A 34 -2.68 5.04 -13.65
CA PHE A 34 -2.75 4.86 -12.20
C PHE A 34 -3.88 5.71 -11.59
N GLU A 35 -4.23 6.86 -12.18
CA GLU A 35 -5.42 7.64 -11.78
C GLU A 35 -6.71 6.83 -11.95
N ASP A 36 -6.84 6.01 -13.00
CA ASP A 36 -7.99 5.12 -13.15
C ASP A 36 -8.02 4.02 -12.07
N PHE A 37 -6.85 3.48 -11.71
CA PHE A 37 -6.72 2.59 -10.55
C PHE A 37 -7.14 3.28 -9.25
N ARG A 38 -6.64 4.48 -8.95
CA ARG A 38 -7.05 5.24 -7.75
C ARG A 38 -8.55 5.42 -7.70
N ARG A 39 -9.17 5.81 -8.82
CA ARG A 39 -10.60 6.07 -8.88
C ARG A 39 -11.41 4.81 -8.59
N ARG A 40 -11.00 3.66 -9.12
CA ARG A 40 -11.61 2.37 -8.79
C ARG A 40 -11.52 2.06 -7.29
N VAL A 41 -10.34 2.21 -6.71
CA VAL A 41 -10.13 1.93 -5.27
C VAL A 41 -10.91 2.91 -4.38
N VAL A 42 -10.79 4.22 -4.62
CA VAL A 42 -11.35 5.28 -3.77
C VAL A 42 -12.85 5.44 -3.97
N LEU A 43 -13.36 5.35 -5.20
CA LEU A 43 -14.76 5.66 -5.52
C LEU A 43 -15.65 4.43 -5.56
N ARG A 44 -15.13 3.28 -6.01
CA ARG A 44 -15.92 2.04 -6.16
C ARG A 44 -15.70 1.06 -5.01
N GLY A 45 -14.72 1.32 -4.15
CA GLY A 45 -14.31 0.41 -3.10
C GLY A 45 -13.72 -0.88 -3.65
N ASP A 46 -13.23 -0.86 -4.91
CA ASP A 46 -12.61 -2.01 -5.53
C ASP A 46 -11.41 -2.46 -4.68
N ALA A 47 -11.33 -3.77 -4.47
CA ALA A 47 -10.18 -4.43 -3.85
C ALA A 47 -8.91 -4.13 -4.68
N PRO A 48 -7.94 -3.35 -4.14
CA PRO A 48 -6.75 -2.97 -4.91
C PRO A 48 -5.96 -4.17 -5.45
N GLU A 49 -6.00 -5.30 -4.74
CA GLU A 49 -5.37 -6.56 -5.10
C GLU A 49 -5.97 -7.23 -6.35
N ARG A 50 -7.21 -6.89 -6.73
CA ARG A 50 -7.87 -7.45 -7.92
C ARG A 50 -7.54 -6.71 -9.20
N VAL A 51 -6.82 -5.59 -9.12
CA VAL A 51 -6.37 -4.84 -10.29
C VAL A 51 -4.96 -5.32 -10.66
N THR A 52 -4.91 -6.37 -11.48
CA THR A 52 -3.66 -6.86 -12.07
C THR A 52 -3.21 -5.93 -13.20
N ILE A 53 -1.90 -5.79 -13.36
CA ILE A 53 -1.35 -5.01 -14.47
C ILE A 53 -1.23 -5.92 -15.69
N ASN A 54 -1.87 -5.55 -16.79
CA ASN A 54 -1.84 -6.30 -18.06
C ASN A 54 -1.09 -5.51 -19.14
N SER A 55 0.18 -5.19 -18.90
CA SER A 55 0.99 -4.46 -19.88
C SER A 55 2.48 -4.48 -19.53
N CYS A 56 3.27 -5.24 -20.29
CA CYS A 56 4.73 -5.09 -20.33
C CYS A 56 5.17 -3.73 -20.92
N ALA A 57 4.28 -3.00 -21.60
CA ALA A 57 4.61 -1.75 -22.32
C ALA A 57 4.81 -0.53 -21.40
N LEU A 58 4.64 -0.69 -20.08
CA LEU A 58 4.83 0.39 -19.08
C LEU A 58 6.18 0.34 -18.38
N PHE A 59 6.95 -0.73 -18.59
CA PHE A 59 8.10 -1.03 -17.76
C PHE A 59 9.33 -1.18 -18.63
N ASP A 60 10.44 -0.56 -18.22
CA ASP A 60 11.75 -0.81 -18.80
C ASP A 60 12.19 -2.22 -18.38
N THR A 61 11.61 -3.24 -19.02
CA THR A 61 11.98 -4.64 -18.84
C THR A 61 13.25 -4.89 -19.65
N ARG A 62 14.35 -4.26 -19.26
CA ARG A 62 15.67 -4.69 -19.77
C ARG A 62 15.79 -6.17 -19.43
N ASP A 63 16.01 -6.98 -20.45
CA ASP A 63 16.22 -8.40 -20.24
C ASP A 63 17.62 -8.59 -19.64
N PHE A 64 17.65 -8.86 -18.33
CA PHE A 64 18.88 -9.17 -17.61
C PHE A 64 19.14 -10.68 -17.55
N SER A 65 18.29 -11.52 -18.14
CA SER A 65 18.39 -12.98 -17.99
C SER A 65 19.65 -13.55 -18.62
N HIS A 66 20.10 -12.97 -19.74
CA HIS A 66 21.35 -13.33 -20.43
C HIS A 66 22.63 -13.20 -19.57
N PHE A 67 22.59 -12.48 -18.44
CA PHE A 67 23.76 -12.33 -17.56
C PHE A 67 23.94 -13.49 -16.58
N PHE A 68 22.92 -14.34 -16.45
CA PHE A 68 22.84 -15.39 -15.46
C PHE A 68 22.66 -16.75 -16.11
N ASP A 69 23.12 -16.93 -17.36
CA ASP A 69 23.07 -18.22 -18.04
C ASP A 69 23.69 -19.31 -17.14
N ASP A 70 22.93 -20.39 -16.91
CA ASP A 70 23.23 -21.49 -15.96
C ASP A 70 23.29 -21.14 -14.45
N ASP A 71 22.93 -19.91 -14.05
CA ASP A 71 22.85 -19.48 -12.64
C ASP A 71 21.41 -19.59 -12.09
N PRO A 72 21.19 -20.10 -10.86
CA PRO A 72 19.87 -20.11 -10.21
C PRO A 72 19.13 -18.76 -10.22
N LEU A 73 19.86 -17.64 -10.23
CA LEU A 73 19.32 -16.29 -10.31
C LEU A 73 18.61 -16.00 -11.64
N CYS A 74 18.90 -16.72 -12.73
CA CYS A 74 18.22 -16.52 -14.01
C CYS A 74 16.70 -16.70 -13.92
N SER A 75 16.28 -17.76 -13.23
CA SER A 75 14.85 -18.04 -13.00
C SER A 75 14.16 -16.90 -12.24
N ILE A 76 14.86 -16.31 -11.25
CA ILE A 76 14.38 -15.17 -10.48
C ILE A 76 14.28 -13.94 -11.38
N VAL A 77 15.31 -13.63 -12.17
CA VAL A 77 15.33 -12.47 -13.07
C VAL A 77 14.16 -12.50 -14.05
N GLN A 78 13.99 -13.63 -14.72
CA GLN A 78 12.90 -13.83 -15.67
C GLN A 78 11.55 -13.71 -14.96
N GLY A 79 11.43 -14.38 -13.81
CA GLY A 79 10.25 -14.35 -12.96
C GLY A 79 9.82 -12.94 -12.59
N ILE A 80 10.72 -12.14 -11.99
CA ILE A 80 10.39 -10.82 -11.48
C ILE A 80 10.19 -9.76 -12.58
N SER A 81 10.72 -9.97 -13.80
CA SER A 81 10.64 -8.99 -14.90
C SER A 81 9.41 -9.11 -15.79
N GLN A 82 8.70 -10.24 -15.78
CA GLN A 82 7.52 -10.44 -16.63
C GLN A 82 6.22 -9.90 -15.97
N PHE A 83 5.39 -9.15 -16.70
CA PHE A 83 4.12 -8.60 -16.21
C PHE A 83 2.97 -8.94 -17.16
N ARG A 84 2.73 -10.23 -17.35
CA ARG A 84 1.56 -10.76 -18.08
C ARG A 84 0.40 -10.96 -17.11
N GLU A 85 -0.81 -11.01 -17.64
CA GLU A 85 -2.01 -11.26 -16.85
C GLU A 85 -1.95 -12.55 -16.03
N ILE A 86 -1.39 -13.61 -16.60
CA ILE A 86 -1.19 -14.92 -15.94
C ILE A 86 -0.19 -14.89 -14.79
N ASP A 87 0.62 -13.83 -14.68
CA ASP A 87 1.65 -13.73 -13.64
C ASP A 87 1.06 -13.27 -12.29
N HIS A 88 -0.20 -12.81 -12.25
CA HIS A 88 -0.90 -12.35 -11.04
C HIS A 88 -0.19 -11.22 -10.27
N LYS A 89 0.60 -10.39 -10.97
CA LYS A 89 1.32 -9.28 -10.36
C LYS A 89 0.43 -8.06 -10.12
N THR A 90 0.55 -7.53 -8.90
CA THR A 90 -0.13 -6.30 -8.46
C THR A 90 0.70 -5.05 -8.79
N TYR A 91 0.09 -3.87 -8.65
CA TYR A 91 0.82 -2.59 -8.76
C TYR A 91 1.99 -2.47 -7.77
N LEU A 92 1.94 -3.14 -6.61
CA LEU A 92 3.04 -3.10 -5.66
C LEU A 92 4.26 -3.90 -6.16
N HIS A 93 4.06 -5.00 -6.89
CA HIS A 93 5.15 -5.70 -7.57
C HIS A 93 5.80 -4.81 -8.63
N ALA A 94 5.00 -4.08 -9.40
CA ALA A 94 5.53 -3.14 -10.39
C ALA A 94 6.29 -1.97 -9.75
N ALA A 95 5.76 -1.40 -8.66
CA ALA A 95 6.44 -0.34 -7.93
C ALA A 95 7.79 -0.82 -7.36
N ALA A 96 7.83 -2.05 -6.80
CA ALA A 96 9.07 -2.66 -6.35
C ALA A 96 10.07 -2.90 -7.49
N PHE A 97 9.61 -3.44 -8.62
CA PHE A 97 10.46 -3.72 -9.78
C PHE A 97 11.07 -2.46 -10.42
N ASN A 98 10.33 -1.34 -10.40
CA ASN A 98 10.72 -0.06 -10.99
C ASN A 98 11.30 0.93 -9.96
N GLU A 99 11.56 0.47 -8.73
CA GLU A 99 12.14 1.28 -7.66
C GLU A 99 11.30 2.54 -7.33
N ASP A 100 9.98 2.47 -7.53
CA ASP A 100 9.06 3.61 -7.48
C ASP A 100 8.61 3.91 -6.05
N VAL A 101 9.40 4.76 -5.38
CA VAL A 101 9.15 5.16 -3.99
C VAL A 101 7.79 5.86 -3.81
N PRO A 102 7.42 6.91 -4.60
CA PRO A 102 6.11 7.55 -4.43
C PRO A 102 4.94 6.60 -4.65
N ALA A 103 4.99 5.74 -5.69
CA ALA A 103 3.91 4.78 -5.92
C ALA A 103 3.82 3.75 -4.80
N THR A 104 4.93 3.32 -4.23
CA THR A 104 4.93 2.40 -3.08
C THR A 104 4.22 3.01 -1.88
N TYR A 105 4.50 4.29 -1.54
CA TYR A 105 3.77 5.00 -0.48
C TYR A 105 2.26 5.05 -0.76
N GLU A 106 1.88 5.38 -1.99
CA GLU A 106 0.49 5.55 -2.38
C GLU A 106 -0.28 4.23 -2.40
N LEU A 107 0.33 3.16 -2.92
CA LEU A 107 -0.28 1.84 -2.98
C LEU A 107 -0.56 1.28 -1.60
N ILE A 108 0.40 1.39 -0.68
CA ILE A 108 0.18 0.98 0.71
C ILE A 108 -0.91 1.86 1.35
N ARG A 109 -0.91 3.18 1.07
CA ARG A 109 -1.95 4.09 1.56
C ARG A 109 -3.36 3.72 1.09
N LEU A 110 -3.47 3.26 -0.15
CA LEU A 110 -4.71 2.79 -0.78
C LEU A 110 -5.14 1.40 -0.28
N GLY A 111 -4.34 0.76 0.59
CA GLY A 111 -4.69 -0.50 1.22
C GLY A 111 -4.49 -1.71 0.32
N ILE A 112 -3.52 -1.64 -0.62
CA ILE A 112 -3.09 -2.83 -1.34
C ILE A 112 -2.58 -3.88 -0.36
N ASP A 113 -2.86 -5.15 -0.64
CA ASP A 113 -2.24 -6.24 0.11
C ASP A 113 -0.74 -6.28 -0.18
N LYS A 114 0.05 -5.87 0.82
CA LYS A 114 1.52 -5.83 0.74
C LYS A 114 2.15 -7.22 0.70
N ASP A 115 1.42 -8.23 1.14
CA ASP A 115 1.85 -9.63 1.20
C ASP A 115 1.22 -10.47 0.08
N GLY A 116 0.49 -9.82 -0.84
CA GLY A 116 -0.06 -10.45 -2.03
C GLY A 116 1.05 -11.08 -2.86
N LYS A 117 0.87 -12.36 -3.20
CA LYS A 117 1.84 -13.16 -3.95
C LYS A 117 1.47 -13.24 -5.42
N ASP A 118 2.48 -13.19 -6.28
CA ASP A 118 2.35 -13.50 -7.70
C ASP A 118 2.26 -15.02 -7.96
N LYS A 119 2.21 -15.43 -9.24
CA LYS A 119 2.08 -16.85 -9.61
C LYS A 119 3.22 -17.75 -9.10
N ASP A 120 4.40 -17.16 -8.84
CA ASP A 120 5.60 -17.87 -8.39
C ASP A 120 5.77 -17.77 -6.86
N GLY A 121 4.80 -17.16 -6.17
CA GLY A 121 4.82 -16.95 -4.74
C GLY A 121 5.58 -15.70 -4.30
N ALA A 122 6.12 -14.90 -5.23
CA ALA A 122 6.90 -13.72 -4.90
C ALA A 122 5.98 -12.60 -4.41
N THR A 123 6.41 -11.91 -3.35
CA THR A 123 5.78 -10.66 -2.87
C THR A 123 6.51 -9.45 -3.44
N ALA A 124 5.96 -8.26 -3.27
CA ALA A 124 6.66 -7.02 -3.63
C ALA A 124 7.99 -6.85 -2.85
N LEU A 125 8.06 -7.30 -1.60
CA LEU A 125 9.29 -7.30 -0.80
C LEU A 125 10.35 -8.22 -1.44
N PHE A 126 9.95 -9.42 -1.86
CA PHE A 126 10.82 -10.35 -2.58
C PHE A 126 11.35 -9.74 -3.88
N VAL A 127 10.47 -9.13 -4.69
CA VAL A 127 10.86 -8.49 -5.96
C VAL A 127 11.91 -7.39 -5.75
N ALA A 128 11.73 -6.52 -4.75
CA ALA A 128 12.68 -5.45 -4.45
C ALA A 128 14.05 -5.99 -4.00
N LEU A 129 14.06 -7.04 -3.18
CA LEU A 129 15.30 -7.68 -2.71
C LEU A 129 16.01 -8.44 -3.83
N ALA A 130 15.27 -9.15 -4.68
CA ALA A 130 15.82 -9.80 -5.85
C ALA A 130 16.46 -8.77 -6.79
N LYS A 131 15.82 -7.62 -7.02
CA LYS A 131 16.40 -6.50 -7.76
C LYS A 131 17.71 -5.98 -7.17
N LEU A 132 17.82 -5.89 -5.84
CA LEU A 132 19.08 -5.52 -5.18
C LEU A 132 20.19 -6.54 -5.45
N VAL A 133 19.88 -7.84 -5.49
CA VAL A 133 20.82 -8.89 -5.90
C VAL A 133 21.27 -8.66 -7.34
N LEU A 134 20.35 -8.39 -8.26
CA LEU A 134 20.69 -8.11 -9.66
C LEU A 134 21.66 -6.94 -9.79
N TRP A 135 21.37 -5.83 -9.11
CA TRP A 135 22.24 -4.65 -9.14
C TRP A 135 23.63 -4.89 -8.52
N ARG A 136 23.80 -5.89 -7.65
CA ARG A 136 25.13 -6.29 -7.15
C ARG A 136 25.97 -6.96 -8.24
N PHE A 137 25.35 -7.77 -9.09
CA PHE A 137 26.04 -8.62 -10.05
C PHE A 137 26.10 -8.06 -11.48
N ILE A 138 25.25 -7.08 -11.82
CA ILE A 138 25.32 -6.42 -13.13
C ILE A 138 26.70 -5.71 -13.27
N PRO A 139 27.48 -6.02 -14.33
CA PRO A 139 28.76 -5.36 -14.58
C PRO A 139 28.62 -3.84 -14.70
N LYS A 140 29.50 -3.08 -14.01
CA LYS A 140 29.50 -1.61 -14.03
C LYS A 140 29.64 -1.00 -15.44
N VAL A 141 30.22 -1.73 -16.40
CA VAL A 141 30.45 -1.28 -17.78
C VAL A 141 29.16 -1.30 -18.62
N LEU A 142 28.16 -2.10 -18.22
CA LEU A 142 26.90 -2.27 -18.95
C LEU A 142 25.80 -1.33 -18.50
N SER A 143 26.11 -0.31 -17.69
CA SER A 143 25.19 0.79 -17.45
C SER A 143 24.89 1.60 -18.72
N ASN A 144 25.30 1.18 -19.93
CA ASN A 144 25.16 1.90 -21.21
C ASN A 144 25.81 3.30 -21.18
N GLY A 145 26.89 3.46 -20.41
CA GLY A 145 27.48 4.77 -20.17
C GLY A 145 26.67 5.65 -19.22
N GLU A 146 25.59 5.13 -18.62
CA GLU A 146 24.89 5.82 -17.53
C GLU A 146 25.88 6.05 -16.38
N PRO A 147 25.89 7.25 -15.80
CA PRO A 147 26.77 7.58 -14.69
C PRO A 147 26.65 6.56 -13.55
N LEU A 148 27.75 6.25 -12.86
CA LEU A 148 27.74 5.42 -11.65
C LEU A 148 26.70 5.89 -10.60
N SER A 149 26.38 7.19 -10.60
CA SER A 149 25.34 7.79 -9.77
C SER A 149 23.92 7.29 -10.10
N TYR A 150 23.62 6.94 -11.35
CA TYR A 150 22.31 6.41 -11.77
C TYR A 150 22.02 5.07 -11.09
N THR A 151 22.91 4.09 -11.24
CA THR A 151 22.80 2.77 -10.57
C THR A 151 22.75 2.93 -9.06
N THR A 152 23.59 3.82 -8.51
CA THR A 152 23.59 4.13 -7.07
C THR A 152 22.24 4.66 -6.59
N ASN A 153 21.60 5.55 -7.36
CA ASN A 153 20.29 6.09 -7.02
C ASN A 153 19.19 5.03 -7.10
N LYS A 154 19.24 4.14 -8.09
CA LYS A 154 18.32 2.99 -8.20
C LYS A 154 18.40 2.08 -6.98
N ILE A 155 19.62 1.71 -6.55
CA ILE A 155 19.84 0.92 -5.32
C ILE A 155 19.28 1.64 -4.10
N LYS A 156 19.53 2.96 -3.96
CA LYS A 156 18.97 3.74 -2.84
C LYS A 156 17.44 3.77 -2.84
N CYS A 157 16.81 3.89 -4.01
CA CYS A 157 15.35 3.79 -4.13
C CYS A 157 14.82 2.41 -3.73
N LEU A 158 15.48 1.32 -4.16
CA LEU A 158 15.12 -0.04 -3.73
C LEU A 158 15.23 -0.22 -2.22
N VAL A 159 16.32 0.25 -1.61
CA VAL A 159 16.50 0.22 -0.15
C VAL A 159 15.33 0.93 0.54
N ARG A 160 14.86 2.07 0.02
CA ARG A 160 13.69 2.77 0.57
C ARG A 160 12.38 2.00 0.40
N VAL A 161 12.17 1.37 -0.75
CA VAL A 161 11.00 0.51 -0.98
C VAL A 161 11.01 -0.66 0.01
N VAL A 162 12.14 -1.35 0.17
CA VAL A 162 12.30 -2.45 1.14
C VAL A 162 12.03 -1.95 2.57
N THR A 163 12.67 -0.85 2.98
CA THR A 163 12.47 -0.27 4.32
C THR A 163 11.00 0.05 4.57
N LEU A 164 10.34 0.70 3.61
CA LEU A 164 8.93 1.06 3.69
C LEU A 164 8.04 -0.19 3.87
N LEU A 165 8.25 -1.24 3.07
CA LEU A 165 7.48 -2.48 3.19
C LEU A 165 7.68 -3.17 4.54
N VAL A 166 8.93 -3.26 5.01
CA VAL A 166 9.26 -3.90 6.29
C VAL A 166 8.72 -3.13 7.49
N GLU A 167 8.84 -1.80 7.49
CA GLU A 167 8.27 -0.91 8.52
C GLU A 167 6.74 -0.94 8.52
N GLN A 168 6.12 -1.16 7.36
CA GLN A 168 4.68 -1.39 7.21
C GLN A 168 4.24 -2.81 7.54
N HIS A 169 5.13 -3.58 8.16
CA HIS A 169 4.89 -4.92 8.67
C HIS A 169 4.61 -5.97 7.58
N ALA A 170 5.18 -5.82 6.38
CA ALA A 170 5.18 -6.91 5.40
C ALA A 170 5.79 -8.19 6.00
N ASP A 171 5.41 -9.34 5.45
CA ASP A 171 5.95 -10.65 5.79
C ASP A 171 7.42 -10.74 5.37
N VAL A 172 8.31 -10.75 6.36
CA VAL A 172 9.76 -10.81 6.19
C VAL A 172 10.28 -12.23 5.95
N ASN A 173 9.40 -13.24 5.98
CA ASN A 173 9.72 -14.65 5.75
C ASN A 173 9.07 -15.20 4.47
N GLY A 174 8.26 -14.40 3.78
CA GLY A 174 7.60 -14.78 2.52
C GLY A 174 8.61 -15.02 1.41
N GLY A 175 8.96 -16.29 1.17
CA GLY A 175 9.91 -16.70 0.15
C GLY A 175 9.29 -17.11 -1.19
N ALA A 176 10.13 -17.11 -2.22
CA ALA A 176 9.85 -17.61 -3.56
C ALA A 176 11.14 -18.15 -4.19
N TYR A 177 11.05 -19.03 -5.19
CA TYR A 177 12.23 -19.63 -5.84
C TYR A 177 13.22 -20.33 -4.88
N GLY A 178 12.75 -20.77 -3.69
CA GLY A 178 13.61 -21.35 -2.66
C GLY A 178 14.42 -20.34 -1.83
N PHE A 179 14.23 -19.03 -2.04
CA PHE A 179 14.89 -17.98 -1.28
C PHE A 179 13.91 -17.25 -0.36
N ILE A 180 14.40 -16.77 0.77
CA ILE A 180 13.65 -15.92 1.71
C ILE A 180 14.23 -14.50 1.71
N PRO A 181 13.49 -13.48 2.18
CA PRO A 181 13.95 -12.08 2.12
C PRO A 181 15.35 -11.85 2.71
N VAL A 182 15.68 -12.47 3.86
CA VAL A 182 16.98 -12.25 4.51
C VAL A 182 18.16 -12.81 3.71
N THR A 183 17.96 -13.90 2.95
CA THR A 183 19.01 -14.49 2.10
C THR A 183 19.29 -13.62 0.89
N LEU A 184 18.25 -13.09 0.24
CA LEU A 184 18.42 -12.12 -0.86
C LEU A 184 19.12 -10.85 -0.39
N ALA A 185 18.78 -10.31 0.78
CA ALA A 185 19.45 -9.14 1.35
C ALA A 185 20.96 -9.40 1.59
N ALA A 186 21.32 -10.59 2.07
CA ALA A 186 22.70 -10.99 2.27
C ALA A 186 23.44 -11.19 0.93
N MET A 187 22.83 -11.88 -0.03
CA MET A 187 23.36 -12.02 -1.39
C MET A 187 23.57 -10.67 -2.07
N ALA A 188 22.78 -9.65 -1.74
CA ALA A 188 22.96 -8.28 -2.22
C ALA A 188 23.97 -7.43 -1.42
N ALA A 189 24.59 -7.99 -0.37
CA ALA A 189 25.46 -7.27 0.60
C ALA A 189 24.77 -6.05 1.23
N GLN A 190 23.45 -6.06 1.36
CA GLN A 190 22.67 -4.99 1.98
C GLN A 190 22.52 -5.25 3.48
N TRP A 191 23.61 -5.08 4.21
CA TRP A 191 23.71 -5.46 5.62
C TRP A 191 22.78 -4.68 6.57
N ASP A 192 22.45 -3.44 6.23
CA ASP A 192 21.48 -2.65 6.99
C ASP A 192 20.05 -3.20 6.78
N ILE A 193 19.75 -3.70 5.58
CA ILE A 193 18.49 -4.39 5.28
C ILE A 193 18.45 -5.75 5.99
N VAL A 194 19.56 -6.51 6.04
CA VAL A 194 19.64 -7.75 6.83
C VAL A 194 19.29 -7.47 8.30
N GLN A 195 19.90 -6.45 8.89
CA GLN A 195 19.58 -6.03 10.27
C GLN A 195 18.12 -5.63 10.43
N LEU A 196 17.57 -4.84 9.49
CA LEU A 196 16.18 -4.41 9.52
C LEU A 196 15.21 -5.60 9.48
N LEU A 197 15.43 -6.56 8.56
CA LEU A 197 14.63 -7.78 8.44
C LEU A 197 14.66 -8.60 9.73
N ILE A 198 15.85 -8.81 10.32
CA ILE A 198 16.01 -9.54 11.58
C ILE A 198 15.26 -8.84 12.72
N LYS A 199 15.41 -7.51 12.84
CA LYS A 199 14.68 -6.70 13.83
C LYS A 199 13.16 -6.80 13.68
N HIS A 200 12.68 -7.06 12.47
CA HIS A 200 11.27 -7.25 12.16
C HIS A 200 10.81 -8.72 12.13
N GLY A 201 11.64 -9.66 12.61
CA GLY A 201 11.25 -11.05 12.85
C GLY A 201 11.60 -12.02 11.72
N ALA A 202 12.59 -11.71 10.89
CA ALA A 202 13.10 -12.67 9.91
C ALA A 202 13.69 -13.91 10.61
N SER A 203 13.38 -15.08 10.06
CA SER A 203 14.00 -16.34 10.43
C SER A 203 15.48 -16.31 10.10
N THR A 204 16.27 -17.00 10.91
CA THR A 204 17.72 -17.13 10.69
C THR A 204 18.19 -18.56 10.87
N GLU A 205 17.27 -19.51 10.81
CA GLU A 205 17.57 -20.93 10.92
C GLU A 205 18.03 -21.46 9.56
N ASP A 206 17.31 -21.10 8.50
CA ASP A 206 17.60 -21.48 7.12
C ASP A 206 18.04 -20.24 6.32
N PHE A 207 19.35 -19.95 6.31
CA PHE A 207 19.90 -18.88 5.49
C PHE A 207 20.96 -19.39 4.51
N THR A 208 20.96 -18.83 3.31
CA THR A 208 21.99 -19.00 2.29
C THR A 208 22.56 -17.63 1.94
N CYS A 209 23.88 -17.50 1.92
CA CYS A 209 24.60 -16.32 1.43
C CYS A 209 25.88 -16.78 0.73
N LEU A 210 26.59 -15.85 0.09
CA LEU A 210 27.89 -16.16 -0.51
C LEU A 210 28.90 -16.58 0.59
N PRO A 211 29.84 -17.50 0.31
CA PRO A 211 30.82 -17.97 1.30
C PRO A 211 31.62 -16.83 1.96
N GLU A 212 32.00 -15.81 1.20
CA GLU A 212 32.72 -14.63 1.70
C GLU A 212 31.89 -13.77 2.67
N ASP A 213 30.56 -13.83 2.56
CA ASP A 213 29.60 -13.02 3.30
C ASP A 213 29.13 -13.73 4.59
N GLU A 214 29.40 -15.02 4.74
CA GLU A 214 28.89 -15.87 5.84
C GLU A 214 29.31 -15.38 7.23
N ARG A 215 30.61 -15.06 7.41
CA ARG A 215 31.13 -14.58 8.70
C ARG A 215 30.41 -13.30 9.14
N ARG A 216 30.20 -12.38 8.20
CA ARG A 216 29.53 -11.10 8.46
C ARG A 216 28.05 -11.32 8.78
N PHE A 217 27.38 -12.18 8.02
CA PHE A 217 25.99 -12.53 8.28
C PHE A 217 25.79 -13.10 9.68
N ARG A 218 26.61 -14.09 10.08
CA ARG A 218 26.57 -14.68 11.44
C ARG A 218 26.81 -13.64 12.54
N THR A 219 27.72 -12.70 12.31
CA THR A 219 28.03 -11.61 13.26
C THR A 219 26.82 -10.69 13.44
N ILE A 220 26.17 -10.30 12.34
CA ILE A 220 24.95 -9.48 12.38
C ILE A 220 23.83 -10.23 13.10
N MET A 221 23.62 -11.51 12.80
CA MET A 221 22.62 -12.33 13.48
C MET A 221 22.81 -12.36 15.00
N SER A 222 24.05 -12.51 15.48
CA SER A 222 24.34 -12.57 16.92
C SER A 222 24.15 -11.22 17.62
N CYS A 223 24.36 -10.11 16.90
CA CYS A 223 24.34 -8.76 17.47
C CYS A 223 22.99 -8.04 17.29
N THR A 224 22.10 -8.53 16.43
CA THR A 224 20.84 -7.83 16.11
C THR A 224 19.70 -8.30 17.01
N PRO A 225 19.09 -7.42 17.82
CA PRO A 225 17.95 -7.78 18.67
C PRO A 225 16.72 -8.10 17.83
N ARG A 226 15.92 -9.06 18.30
CA ARG A 226 14.62 -9.42 17.70
C ARG A 226 13.48 -9.10 18.67
N PRO A 227 13.08 -7.83 18.76
CA PRO A 227 12.03 -7.43 19.69
C PRO A 227 10.72 -8.16 19.37
N LYS A 228 10.01 -8.58 20.42
CA LYS A 228 8.63 -9.05 20.38
C LYS A 228 7.82 -8.16 21.34
N PRO A 229 6.89 -7.33 20.86
CA PRO A 229 6.41 -7.22 19.46
C PRO A 229 7.42 -6.55 18.51
N ARG A 230 7.16 -6.65 17.19
CA ARG A 230 7.91 -5.93 16.14
C ARG A 230 7.94 -4.43 16.45
N PRO A 231 8.94 -3.68 15.93
CA PRO A 231 8.98 -2.23 16.07
C PRO A 231 7.67 -1.56 15.62
N PRO A 232 7.25 -0.45 16.26
CA PRO A 232 5.99 0.22 15.97
C PRO A 232 5.83 0.57 14.48
N ARG A 233 4.63 0.32 13.94
CA ARG A 233 4.31 0.58 12.55
C ARG A 233 4.05 2.08 12.33
N PRO A 234 4.71 2.76 11.38
CA PRO A 234 4.36 4.13 11.01
C PRO A 234 2.93 4.21 10.47
N CYS A 235 2.20 5.28 10.81
CA CYS A 235 0.83 5.43 10.34
C CYS A 235 0.77 5.68 8.83
N LEU A 236 -0.15 5.02 8.14
CA LEU A 236 -0.33 5.16 6.70
C LEU A 236 -0.77 6.55 6.26
N CYS A 237 -1.24 7.41 7.16
CA CYS A 237 -1.50 8.81 6.80
C CYS A 237 -0.21 9.63 6.57
N TRP A 238 0.96 9.03 6.81
CA TRP A 238 2.28 9.63 6.61
C TRP A 238 2.49 10.95 7.35
N SER A 239 1.83 11.11 8.51
CA SER A 239 1.97 12.27 9.40
C SER A 239 3.26 12.26 10.22
N GLY A 240 4.05 11.18 10.16
CA GLY A 240 5.21 10.95 11.02
C GLY A 240 4.88 10.28 12.36
N LYS A 241 3.60 10.11 12.70
CA LYS A 241 3.16 9.38 13.91
C LYS A 241 3.16 7.87 13.69
N PHE A 242 3.26 7.10 14.77
CA PHE A 242 2.97 5.68 14.72
C PHE A 242 1.47 5.41 14.58
N LEU A 243 1.12 4.26 14.01
CA LEU A 243 -0.26 3.83 13.81
C LEU A 243 -1.04 3.82 15.13
N SER A 244 -0.42 3.29 16.19
CA SER A 244 -0.96 3.22 17.56
C SER A 244 -1.28 4.58 18.17
N GLU A 245 -0.69 5.66 17.66
CA GLU A 245 -0.84 7.03 18.15
C GLU A 245 -1.70 7.89 17.20
N CYS A 246 -2.28 7.27 16.17
CA CYS A 246 -2.99 7.96 15.09
C CYS A 246 -4.27 7.20 14.69
N HIS A 247 -4.35 6.63 13.49
CA HIS A 247 -5.58 5.99 12.99
C HIS A 247 -6.01 4.75 13.79
N ALA A 248 -5.13 4.13 14.59
CA ALA A 248 -5.53 3.09 15.55
C ALA A 248 -5.93 3.63 16.93
N ALA A 249 -5.57 4.90 17.25
CA ALA A 249 -6.03 5.57 18.46
C ALA A 249 -7.42 6.19 18.31
N GLY A 250 -7.83 6.54 17.09
CA GLY A 250 -9.16 7.07 16.81
C GLY A 250 -9.32 7.55 15.38
N ALA A 251 -10.58 7.79 14.99
CA ALA A 251 -10.92 8.34 13.68
C ALA A 251 -10.25 9.70 13.44
N GLN A 252 -9.78 9.92 12.21
CA GLN A 252 -9.15 11.16 11.78
C GLN A 252 -9.96 11.80 10.65
N PRO A 253 -9.93 13.12 10.46
CA PRO A 253 -10.61 13.75 9.34
C PRO A 253 -10.10 13.25 7.98
N TYR A 254 -11.00 13.04 7.03
CA TYR A 254 -10.62 12.72 5.65
C TYR A 254 -9.86 13.88 5.00
N PRO A 255 -8.70 13.63 4.34
CA PRO A 255 -7.88 14.71 3.79
C PRO A 255 -8.61 15.54 2.72
N ASP A 256 -8.56 16.85 2.89
CA ASP A 256 -9.23 17.83 2.04
C ASP A 256 -8.78 17.79 0.58
N ASP A 257 -7.49 17.55 0.35
CA ASP A 257 -6.87 17.54 -0.96
C ASP A 257 -7.00 16.21 -1.71
N PHE A 258 -7.51 15.16 -1.04
CA PHE A 258 -7.69 13.84 -1.66
C PHE A 258 -8.95 13.83 -2.53
N LEU A 259 -9.01 12.89 -3.49
CA LEU A 259 -10.21 12.65 -4.28
C LEU A 259 -11.42 12.48 -3.38
N CYS A 260 -12.52 13.14 -3.71
CA CYS A 260 -13.76 12.99 -2.95
C CYS A 260 -14.38 11.61 -3.22
N GLY A 261 -14.71 10.86 -2.17
CA GLY A 261 -15.31 9.52 -2.29
C GLY A 261 -16.69 9.44 -2.97
N CYS A 262 -17.35 10.58 -3.26
CA CYS A 262 -18.70 10.61 -3.85
C CYS A 262 -18.79 10.32 -5.36
N GLY A 263 -17.67 9.99 -6.01
CA GLY A 263 -17.64 9.69 -7.44
C GLY A 263 -17.35 10.87 -8.37
N LYS A 264 -17.29 12.10 -7.84
CA LYS A 264 -16.94 13.29 -8.64
C LYS A 264 -15.43 13.45 -8.79
N THR A 265 -14.98 13.98 -9.92
CA THR A 265 -13.57 14.23 -10.24
C THR A 265 -13.04 15.52 -9.60
N LYS A 266 -13.24 15.66 -8.29
CA LYS A 266 -12.87 16.82 -7.48
C LYS A 266 -12.27 16.36 -6.16
N THR A 267 -11.50 17.24 -5.53
CA THR A 267 -11.02 17.04 -4.16
C THR A 267 -12.18 17.05 -3.17
N HIS A 268 -11.99 16.48 -1.98
CA HIS A 268 -12.99 16.50 -0.91
C HIS A 268 -13.38 17.93 -0.53
N LYS A 269 -12.40 18.84 -0.37
CA LYS A 269 -12.63 20.26 -0.07
C LYS A 269 -13.45 20.98 -1.14
N ASP A 270 -13.28 20.60 -2.40
CA ASP A 270 -13.99 21.24 -3.53
C ASP A 270 -15.29 20.52 -3.90
N CYS A 271 -15.69 19.52 -3.12
CA CYS A 271 -16.85 18.68 -3.38
C CYS A 271 -17.75 18.50 -2.15
N CYS A 272 -17.69 17.34 -1.47
CA CYS A 272 -18.62 17.00 -0.39
C CYS A 272 -18.46 17.91 0.83
N LYS A 273 -17.25 18.39 1.12
CA LYS A 273 -17.02 19.31 2.24
C LYS A 273 -17.80 20.62 2.08
N LYS A 274 -17.90 21.17 0.86
CA LYS A 274 -18.72 22.36 0.55
C LYS A 274 -20.22 22.14 0.78
N ARG A 275 -20.65 20.88 0.89
CA ARG A 275 -22.04 20.47 1.12
C ARG A 275 -22.30 20.07 2.58
N GLY A 276 -21.35 20.31 3.49
CA GLY A 276 -21.45 19.90 4.89
C GLY A 276 -21.31 18.40 5.13
N LEU A 277 -20.94 17.62 4.11
CA LEU A 277 -20.67 16.19 4.26
C LEU A 277 -19.24 16.01 4.74
N VAL A 278 -19.09 15.47 5.95
CA VAL A 278 -17.79 15.19 6.57
C VAL A 278 -17.50 13.70 6.45
N PHE A 279 -16.27 13.37 6.03
CA PHE A 279 -15.76 12.01 6.01
C PHE A 279 -14.65 11.88 7.05
N GLU A 280 -14.54 10.69 7.61
CA GLU A 280 -13.51 10.30 8.55
C GLU A 280 -12.79 9.05 8.07
N GLU A 281 -11.55 8.92 8.49
CA GLU A 281 -10.66 7.82 8.23
C GLU A 281 -10.38 7.06 9.53
N SER A 282 -10.51 5.74 9.47
CA SER A 282 -10.23 4.86 10.61
C SER A 282 -9.35 3.69 10.17
N TRP A 283 -8.61 3.13 11.12
CA TRP A 283 -7.84 1.93 10.90
C TRP A 283 -8.75 0.70 10.81
N ASN A 284 -8.66 -0.05 9.72
CA ASN A 284 -9.29 -1.35 9.59
C ASN A 284 -8.29 -2.45 9.94
N THR A 285 -8.37 -2.97 11.16
CA THR A 285 -7.45 -4.01 11.66
C THR A 285 -7.48 -5.28 10.80
N ARG A 286 -8.65 -5.66 10.27
CA ARG A 286 -8.81 -6.88 9.45
C ARG A 286 -8.12 -6.73 8.09
N ARG A 287 -8.24 -5.58 7.45
CA ARG A 287 -7.62 -5.29 6.14
C ARG A 287 -6.19 -4.77 6.26
N GLY A 288 -5.78 -4.31 7.43
CA GLY A 288 -4.46 -3.72 7.65
C GLY A 288 -4.25 -2.41 6.89
N CYS A 289 -5.31 -1.63 6.68
CA CYS A 289 -5.30 -0.37 5.93
C CYS A 289 -6.22 0.70 6.53
N ILE A 290 -6.09 1.94 6.07
CA ILE A 290 -7.02 3.03 6.41
C ILE A 290 -8.24 2.94 5.50
N THR A 291 -9.44 2.99 6.08
CA THR A 291 -10.71 3.08 5.36
C THR A 291 -11.41 4.39 5.68
N SER A 292 -12.05 4.99 4.68
CA SER A 292 -12.88 6.18 4.86
C SER A 292 -14.37 5.81 4.96
N MET A 293 -15.09 6.53 5.82
CA MET A 293 -16.54 6.44 5.95
C MET A 293 -17.12 7.83 6.15
N GLN A 294 -18.38 8.04 5.77
CA GLN A 294 -19.07 9.28 6.09
C GLN A 294 -19.23 9.37 7.62
N ALA A 295 -18.82 10.50 8.21
CA ALA A 295 -19.01 10.74 9.63
C ALA A 295 -20.52 10.71 9.92
N ARG A 296 -20.92 10.05 11.01
CA ARG A 296 -22.30 10.15 11.49
C ARG A 296 -22.51 11.60 11.90
N VAL A 297 -23.31 12.34 11.13
CA VAL A 297 -23.88 13.58 11.63
C VAL A 297 -24.77 13.13 12.79
N GLY A 298 -24.43 13.54 14.02
CA GLY A 298 -25.37 13.42 15.13
C GLY A 298 -26.63 14.15 14.69
N ILE A 299 -27.65 13.39 14.28
CA ILE A 299 -28.99 13.92 14.25
C ILE A 299 -29.32 13.98 15.74
N ASP A 300 -29.30 15.17 16.33
CA ASP A 300 -30.02 15.41 17.57
C ASP A 300 -31.49 15.15 17.24
N ILE A 301 -31.91 13.89 17.33
CA ILE A 301 -33.31 13.55 17.33
C ILE A 301 -33.78 14.04 18.68
N ASP A 302 -34.56 15.12 18.68
CA ASP A 302 -35.30 15.54 19.85
C ASP A 302 -36.07 14.33 20.37
N ASP A 303 -35.67 13.85 21.55
CA ASP A 303 -36.20 12.65 22.20
C ASP A 303 -37.71 12.75 22.45
N SER A 304 -38.29 13.96 22.34
CA SER A 304 -39.73 14.22 22.42
C SER A 304 -40.50 13.89 21.13
N LEU A 305 -39.80 13.71 20.00
CA LEU A 305 -40.37 13.35 18.69
C LEU A 305 -40.32 11.84 18.39
N VAL A 306 -39.71 11.04 19.26
CA VAL A 306 -39.67 9.57 19.14
C VAL A 306 -40.85 8.99 19.93
N PRO A 307 -41.85 8.36 19.28
CA PRO A 307 -42.97 7.73 19.98
C PRO A 307 -42.45 6.67 20.96
N SER A 308 -42.98 6.70 22.18
CA SER A 308 -42.51 5.91 23.34
C SER A 308 -42.38 4.40 23.09
N GLY A 309 -43.08 3.84 22.10
CA GLY A 309 -43.01 2.42 21.73
C GLY A 309 -41.81 1.99 20.87
N LEU A 310 -40.95 2.92 20.41
CA LEU A 310 -39.79 2.60 19.57
C LEU A 310 -38.43 2.66 20.30
N LYS A 311 -38.39 3.17 21.54
CA LYS A 311 -37.16 3.20 22.35
C LYS A 311 -36.65 1.80 22.70
N GLU A 312 -37.51 0.78 22.70
CA GLU A 312 -37.15 -0.60 23.06
C GLU A 312 -36.57 -1.44 21.91
N ARG A 313 -36.65 -0.98 20.64
CA ARG A 313 -36.11 -1.73 19.48
C ARG A 313 -34.71 -1.28 19.03
N TYR A 314 -34.15 -0.27 19.67
CA TYR A 314 -32.77 0.16 19.42
C TYR A 314 -31.82 -0.57 20.36
N VAL A 315 -31.58 -1.85 20.08
CA VAL A 315 -30.53 -2.63 20.75
C VAL A 315 -29.27 -2.59 19.88
N GLU A 316 -28.14 -2.33 20.53
CA GLU A 316 -26.81 -2.24 19.92
C GLU A 316 -26.49 -3.44 19.02
N GLY A 317 -26.07 -3.13 17.79
CA GLY A 317 -25.39 -4.08 16.91
C GLY A 317 -26.32 -4.90 16.00
N SER A 318 -25.98 -4.86 14.71
CA SER A 318 -26.33 -5.82 13.64
C SER A 318 -27.52 -5.56 12.72
N GLU A 319 -28.50 -4.70 13.02
CA GLU A 319 -29.60 -4.44 12.07
C GLU A 319 -29.49 -3.09 11.36
N THR A 320 -29.28 -3.14 10.03
CA THR A 320 -29.41 -1.96 9.18
C THR A 320 -30.86 -1.47 9.20
N MET A 321 -31.06 -0.16 9.22
CA MET A 321 -32.36 0.55 9.24
C MET A 321 -33.38 0.05 8.19
N ARG A 322 -32.92 -0.65 7.13
CA ARG A 322 -33.76 -1.35 6.14
C ARG A 322 -34.60 -2.50 6.71
N SER A 323 -34.13 -3.17 7.76
CA SER A 323 -34.85 -4.28 8.42
C SER A 323 -36.08 -3.78 9.19
N VAL A 324 -35.92 -2.64 9.87
CA VAL A 324 -36.99 -1.93 10.60
C VAL A 324 -38.10 -1.45 9.66
N ILE A 325 -37.73 -0.98 8.45
CA ILE A 325 -38.68 -0.45 7.45
C ILE A 325 -39.53 -1.55 6.80
N LYS A 326 -39.03 -2.79 6.69
CA LYS A 326 -39.77 -3.90 6.04
C LYS A 326 -41.02 -4.37 6.80
N GLY A 327 -41.20 -3.96 8.07
CA GLY A 327 -42.31 -4.39 8.91
C GLY A 327 -43.41 -3.33 9.13
N MET A 328 -43.32 -2.16 8.49
CA MET A 328 -44.22 -1.03 8.73
C MET A 328 -45.42 -1.04 7.77
N THR A 329 -46.63 -0.83 8.31
CA THR A 329 -47.86 -0.70 7.54
C THR A 329 -47.97 0.67 6.88
N VAL A 330 -48.77 0.75 5.80
CA VAL A 330 -48.84 1.88 4.85
C VAL A 330 -49.16 3.23 5.51
N GLU A 331 -49.91 3.24 6.62
CA GLU A 331 -50.28 4.47 7.34
C GLU A 331 -49.10 5.18 8.04
N SER A 332 -47.99 4.48 8.33
CA SER A 332 -46.79 5.12 8.87
C SER A 332 -45.83 5.63 7.79
N TRP A 333 -46.11 5.37 6.50
CA TRP A 333 -45.24 5.75 5.39
C TRP A 333 -45.39 7.23 5.00
N GLU A 334 -46.60 7.78 5.12
CA GLU A 334 -46.89 9.18 4.77
C GLU A 334 -46.19 10.18 5.71
N ALA A 335 -45.96 9.80 6.97
CA ALA A 335 -45.16 10.58 7.93
C ALA A 335 -43.66 10.62 7.60
N TRP A 336 -43.15 9.67 6.79
CA TRP A 336 -41.75 9.56 6.38
C TRP A 336 -41.47 10.04 4.96
N ALA A 337 -42.51 10.33 4.16
CA ALA A 337 -42.37 10.79 2.78
C ALA A 337 -41.45 12.03 2.59
N PRO A 338 -41.37 13.00 3.53
CA PRO A 338 -40.41 14.11 3.43
C PRO A 338 -38.94 13.71 3.63
N LEU A 339 -38.67 12.59 4.33
CA LEU A 339 -37.32 12.07 4.58
C LEU A 339 -36.81 11.19 3.44
N TYR A 340 -37.68 10.65 2.60
CA TYR A 340 -37.29 9.80 1.47
C TYR A 340 -36.61 10.57 0.33
N ASN A 341 -36.92 11.87 0.19
CA ASN A 341 -36.21 12.78 -0.73
C ASN A 341 -34.95 13.42 -0.11
N HIS A 342 -34.60 13.04 1.12
CA HIS A 342 -33.36 13.45 1.75
C HIS A 342 -32.19 12.61 1.18
N PRO A 343 -31.02 13.20 0.87
CA PRO A 343 -29.90 12.52 0.20
C PRO A 343 -29.26 11.36 1.00
N PHE A 344 -29.81 11.00 2.16
CA PHE A 344 -29.42 9.86 2.98
C PHE A 344 -30.12 8.55 2.60
N PHE A 345 -31.19 8.57 1.79
CA PHE A 345 -31.99 7.37 1.46
C PHE A 345 -31.94 6.94 -0.02
N ASN A 346 -31.28 7.69 -0.90
CA ASN A 346 -31.01 7.27 -2.27
C ASN A 346 -29.71 6.44 -2.32
N PHE A 347 -29.86 5.12 -2.25
CA PHE A 347 -28.92 4.14 -2.78
C PHE A 347 -29.37 3.69 -4.16
#